data_AF-A0A2R6F685-F1
#
_entry.id   AF-A0A2R6F685-F1
#
_cell.length_a   1.000
_cell.length_b   1.000
_cell.length_c   1.000
_cell.angle_alpha   90.00
_cell.angle_beta   90.00
_cell.angle_gamma   90.00
#
_symmetry.space_group_name_H-M   'P 1'
#
loop_
_entity.id
_entity.type
_entity.pdbx_description
1 polymer ?
#
loop_
_entity_poly.entity_id
_entity_poly.type
_entity_poly.pdbx_seq_one_letter_code
_entity_poly.pdbx_strand_id
1 'polypeptide(L)'
;MTLINPSNDAEPTALAPDPERLDARSLRAWTERMLVDRREDDSYAVTTESGHTYRVDLPERSCSCPDHRIRGEQCKHLRRVAIEITARRVAPPGRERARCDVCGSVTFVRGDESPPHRCRRCELVPGDVVLDRETGKRLVVARVLDERADERVIEATGETVAEYERNDGYPAGDPVVEATYLSDRRGSKPSRRYAFPLSRLDRTDEQLVE
;
A
#
# COMPACT_ATOMS: atom_id res chain seq x y z
N MET A 1 14.70 21.98 -2.81
CA MET A 1 14.58 20.76 -1.98
C MET A 1 14.09 21.16 -0.60
N THR A 2 12.79 21.12 -0.37
CA THR A 2 12.25 21.27 1.00
C THR A 2 11.97 19.87 1.51
N LEU A 3 12.90 19.35 2.30
CA LEU A 3 12.68 18.12 3.05
C LEU A 3 11.58 18.42 4.06
N ILE A 4 10.43 17.75 3.96
CA ILE A 4 9.50 17.67 5.08
C ILE A 4 10.15 16.69 6.06
N ASN A 5 11.03 17.21 6.91
CA ASN A 5 11.49 16.43 8.04
C ASN A 5 10.28 16.23 8.97
N PRO A 6 9.98 14.99 9.41
CA PRO A 6 9.05 14.79 10.51
C PRO A 6 9.51 15.68 11.67
N SER A 7 8.57 16.30 12.38
CA SER A 7 8.91 17.10 13.55
C SER A 7 9.75 16.22 14.49
N ASN A 8 10.83 16.76 15.05
CA ASN A 8 11.70 16.05 16.01
C ASN A 8 10.93 15.47 17.22
N ASP A 9 9.68 15.90 17.42
CA ASP A 9 8.79 15.47 18.49
C ASP A 9 7.91 14.25 18.14
N ALA A 10 7.95 13.74 16.90
CA ALA A 10 7.10 12.63 16.46
C ALA A 10 7.93 11.34 16.33
N GLU A 11 8.06 10.58 17.43
CA GLU A 11 8.62 9.24 17.36
C GLU A 11 7.66 8.29 16.61
N PRO A 12 8.17 7.51 15.63
CA PRO A 12 7.38 6.47 14.98
C PRO A 12 6.82 5.49 16.02
N THR A 13 5.50 5.47 16.14
CA THR A 13 4.78 4.64 17.13
C THR A 13 4.11 3.45 16.44
N ALA A 14 4.02 2.33 17.15
CA ALA A 14 3.33 1.14 16.65
C ALA A 14 1.85 1.41 16.38
N LEU A 15 1.33 0.81 15.30
CA LEU A 15 -0.12 0.82 15.00
C LEU A 15 -0.96 0.12 16.09
N ALA A 16 -0.35 -0.82 16.82
CA ALA A 16 -0.94 -1.40 18.02
C ALA A 16 -0.67 -0.44 19.19
N PRO A 17 -1.71 0.21 19.75
CA PRO A 17 -1.53 1.13 20.85
C PRO A 17 -1.15 0.39 22.13
N ASP A 18 -0.48 1.10 23.03
CA ASP A 18 -0.37 0.69 24.43
C ASP A 18 -1.78 0.70 25.08
N PRO A 19 -2.33 -0.46 25.46
CA PRO A 19 -3.68 -0.55 26.00
C PRO A 19 -3.87 0.27 27.29
N GLU A 20 -2.81 0.45 28.09
CA GLU A 20 -2.86 1.20 29.36
C GLU A 20 -3.08 2.70 29.14
N ARG A 21 -2.79 3.20 27.94
CA ARG A 21 -2.91 4.61 27.56
C ARG A 21 -4.20 4.94 26.79
N LEU A 22 -5.04 3.94 26.55
CA LEU A 22 -6.30 4.11 25.82
C LEU A 22 -7.45 4.49 26.76
N ASP A 23 -8.36 5.35 26.28
CA ASP A 23 -9.65 5.50 26.94
C ASP A 23 -10.44 4.18 26.93
N ALA A 24 -11.33 3.98 27.90
CA ALA A 24 -12.04 2.72 28.09
C ALA A 24 -12.83 2.24 26.86
N ARG A 25 -13.26 3.11 25.94
CA ARG A 25 -13.94 2.69 24.70
C ARG A 25 -12.94 2.25 23.65
N SER A 26 -11.84 2.99 23.50
CA SER A 26 -10.76 2.60 22.59
C SER A 26 -10.12 1.29 23.04
N LEU A 27 -9.91 1.09 24.35
CA LEU A 27 -9.43 -0.18 24.90
C LEU A 27 -10.34 -1.35 24.50
N ARG A 28 -11.65 -1.22 24.75
CA ARG A 28 -12.63 -2.26 24.37
C ARG A 28 -12.70 -2.49 22.87
N ALA A 29 -12.57 -1.43 22.07
CA ALA A 29 -12.51 -1.55 20.62
C ALA A 29 -11.31 -2.36 20.14
N TRP A 30 -10.20 -2.36 20.89
CA TRP A 30 -9.00 -3.14 20.61
C TRP A 30 -9.05 -4.55 21.18
N THR A 31 -9.53 -4.72 22.41
CA THR A 31 -9.36 -5.97 23.18
C THR A 31 -10.57 -6.90 23.18
N GLU A 32 -11.80 -6.39 23.04
CA GLU A 32 -12.97 -7.26 23.05
C GLU A 32 -13.06 -8.10 21.77
N ARG A 33 -13.49 -9.36 21.90
CA ARG A 33 -13.76 -10.24 20.76
C ARG A 33 -14.96 -9.71 19.98
N MET A 34 -14.69 -9.22 18.77
CA MET A 34 -15.70 -8.77 17.82
C MET A 34 -15.37 -9.30 16.43
N LEU A 35 -16.37 -9.80 15.72
CA LEU A 35 -16.28 -10.14 14.31
C LEU A 35 -16.76 -8.96 13.49
N VAL A 36 -16.04 -8.62 12.41
CA VAL A 36 -16.41 -7.55 11.48
C VAL A 36 -16.58 -8.12 10.08
N ASP A 37 -17.79 -8.05 9.56
CA ASP A 37 -18.14 -8.51 8.22
C ASP A 37 -18.62 -7.34 7.37
N ARG A 38 -17.94 -7.07 6.24
CA ARG A 38 -18.42 -6.12 5.23
C ARG A 38 -19.66 -6.69 4.53
N ARG A 39 -20.60 -5.81 4.22
CA ARG A 39 -21.87 -6.11 3.55
C ARG A 39 -21.86 -5.55 2.13
N GLU A 40 -22.81 -6.02 1.32
CA GLU A 40 -22.93 -5.64 -0.10
C GLU A 40 -23.19 -4.14 -0.29
N ASP A 41 -23.85 -3.50 0.69
CA ASP A 41 -24.15 -2.07 0.72
C ASP A 41 -23.02 -1.21 1.31
N ASP A 42 -21.79 -1.73 1.35
CA ASP A 42 -20.60 -1.09 1.93
C ASP A 42 -20.66 -0.78 3.44
N SER A 43 -21.70 -1.25 4.12
CA SER A 43 -21.77 -1.23 5.56
C SER A 43 -21.03 -2.40 6.21
N TYR A 44 -20.88 -2.35 7.52
CA TYR A 44 -20.20 -3.38 8.30
C TYR A 44 -21.13 -3.90 9.37
N ALA A 45 -21.26 -5.22 9.47
CA ALA A 45 -21.87 -5.86 10.63
C ALA A 45 -20.77 -6.16 11.65
N VAL A 46 -20.98 -5.71 12.87
CA VAL A 46 -20.08 -5.97 14.00
C VAL A 46 -20.80 -6.86 15.00
N THR A 47 -20.37 -8.12 15.08
CA THR A 47 -20.90 -9.09 16.04
C THR A 47 -20.05 -9.06 17.30
N THR A 48 -20.65 -8.74 18.44
CA THR A 48 -19.98 -8.68 19.73
C THR A 48 -19.83 -10.05 20.37
N GLU A 49 -18.97 -10.14 21.40
CA GLU A 49 -18.81 -11.34 22.22
C GLU A 49 -20.14 -11.83 22.85
N SER A 50 -21.04 -10.91 23.17
CA SER A 50 -22.37 -11.21 23.70
C SER A 50 -23.37 -11.70 22.63
N GLY A 51 -22.94 -11.84 21.37
CA GLY A 51 -23.77 -12.32 20.26
C GLY A 51 -24.67 -11.24 19.62
N HIS A 52 -24.57 -9.97 20.02
CA HIS A 52 -25.32 -8.89 19.38
C HIS A 52 -24.62 -8.42 18.12
N THR A 53 -25.38 -8.16 17.06
CA THR A 53 -24.85 -7.64 15.80
C THR A 53 -25.32 -6.21 15.56
N TYR A 54 -24.39 -5.30 15.28
CA TYR A 54 -24.69 -3.90 14.96
C TYR A 54 -24.21 -3.53 13.56
N ARG A 55 -25.03 -2.78 12.81
CA ARG A 55 -24.65 -2.21 11.52
C ARG A 55 -23.87 -0.92 11.77
N VAL A 56 -22.73 -0.79 11.10
CA VAL A 56 -21.86 0.36 11.11
C VAL A 56 -21.76 0.90 9.69
N ASP A 57 -21.99 2.19 9.55
CA ASP A 57 -21.89 2.93 8.31
C ASP A 57 -20.76 3.95 8.47
N LEU A 58 -19.62 3.69 7.82
CA LEU A 58 -18.45 4.56 7.98
C LEU A 58 -18.61 5.92 7.30
N PRO A 59 -19.11 6.02 6.05
CA PRO A 59 -19.40 7.31 5.42
C PRO A 59 -20.29 8.21 6.29
N GLU A 60 -21.39 7.66 6.81
CA GLU A 60 -22.32 8.38 7.68
C GLU A 60 -21.84 8.48 9.14
N ARG A 61 -20.69 7.88 9.45
CA ARG A 61 -20.12 7.74 10.82
C ARG A 61 -21.15 7.23 11.83
N SER A 62 -22.03 6.34 11.38
CA SER A 62 -23.18 5.90 12.16
C SER A 62 -23.07 4.45 12.62
N CYS A 63 -23.73 4.13 13.72
CA CYS A 63 -23.83 2.76 14.23
C CYS A 63 -25.21 2.49 14.82
N SER A 64 -25.78 1.31 14.56
CA SER A 64 -27.09 0.92 15.09
C SER A 64 -27.10 0.58 16.59
N CYS A 65 -25.94 0.60 17.25
CA CYS A 65 -25.84 0.29 18.67
C CYS A 65 -26.48 1.38 19.56
N PRO A 66 -26.97 1.03 20.77
CA PRO A 66 -27.58 1.98 21.68
C PRO A 66 -26.68 3.16 22.05
N ASP A 67 -25.37 2.92 22.26
CA ASP A 67 -24.41 3.98 22.59
C ASP A 67 -24.39 5.08 21.53
N HIS A 68 -24.45 4.70 20.25
CA HIS A 68 -24.46 5.68 19.17
C HIS A 68 -25.85 6.30 18.98
N ARG A 69 -26.91 5.48 18.90
CA ARG A 69 -28.27 5.98 18.62
C ARG A 69 -28.84 6.87 19.72
N ILE A 70 -28.49 6.61 20.98
CA ILE A 70 -29.07 7.30 22.15
C ILE A 70 -28.14 8.42 22.61
N ARG A 71 -26.82 8.21 22.59
CA ARG A 71 -25.85 9.15 23.16
C ARG A 71 -25.07 9.95 22.11
N GLY A 72 -25.19 9.62 20.82
CA GLY A 72 -24.46 10.30 19.73
C GLY A 72 -22.95 10.09 19.78
N GLU A 73 -22.47 9.11 20.54
CA GLU A 73 -21.04 8.93 20.78
C GLU A 73 -20.37 8.15 19.64
N GLN A 74 -19.07 8.39 19.45
CA GLN A 74 -18.23 7.43 18.74
C GLN A 74 -18.16 6.16 19.59
N CYS A 75 -18.84 5.10 19.17
CA CYS A 75 -18.89 3.84 19.90
C CYS A 75 -17.66 2.97 19.63
N LYS A 76 -17.50 1.87 20.38
CA LYS A 76 -16.41 0.91 20.15
C LYS A 76 -16.52 0.19 18.79
N HIS A 77 -17.73 0.04 18.25
CA HIS A 77 -17.95 -0.65 16.97
C HIS A 77 -17.39 0.16 15.79
N LEU A 78 -17.60 1.48 15.75
CA LEU A 78 -16.99 2.38 14.76
C LEU A 78 -15.47 2.28 14.78
N ARG A 79 -14.88 2.33 15.99
CA ARG A 79 -13.42 2.17 16.18
C ARG A 79 -12.94 0.79 15.73
N ARG A 80 -13.65 -0.28 16.08
CA ARG A 80 -13.30 -1.66 15.68
C ARG A 80 -13.26 -1.80 14.16
N VAL A 81 -14.25 -1.27 13.43
CA VAL A 81 -14.21 -1.30 11.95
C VAL A 81 -12.99 -0.56 11.40
N ALA A 82 -12.68 0.62 11.93
CA ALA A 82 -11.49 1.37 11.51
C ALA A 82 -10.18 0.60 11.79
N ILE A 83 -10.10 -0.10 12.93
CA ILE A 83 -8.97 -0.97 13.27
C ILE A 83 -8.84 -2.13 12.27
N GLU A 84 -9.94 -2.81 11.92
CA GLU A 84 -9.91 -3.94 10.98
C GLU A 84 -9.54 -3.52 9.55
N ILE A 85 -9.98 -2.33 9.12
CA ILE A 85 -9.57 -1.74 7.83
C ILE A 85 -8.06 -1.40 7.86
N THR A 86 -7.60 -0.76 8.92
CA THR A 86 -6.18 -0.38 9.08
C THR A 86 -5.28 -1.61 9.11
N ALA A 87 -5.73 -2.69 9.76
CA ALA A 87 -5.07 -3.99 9.78
C ALA A 87 -5.19 -4.76 8.44
N ARG A 88 -5.84 -4.18 7.43
CA ARG A 88 -6.10 -4.76 6.11
C ARG A 88 -6.86 -6.10 6.14
N ARG A 89 -7.64 -6.35 7.20
CA ARG A 89 -8.46 -7.56 7.34
C ARG A 89 -9.79 -7.44 6.62
N VAL A 90 -10.34 -6.23 6.55
CA VAL A 90 -11.57 -5.91 5.81
C VAL A 90 -11.31 -4.73 4.88
N ALA A 91 -11.96 -4.71 3.71
CA ALA A 91 -11.84 -3.60 2.76
C ALA A 91 -12.57 -2.34 3.27
N PRO A 92 -12.04 -1.14 3.00
CA PRO A 92 -12.75 0.12 3.25
C PRO A 92 -13.96 0.29 2.29
N PRO A 93 -14.86 1.25 2.55
CA PRO A 93 -16.02 1.49 1.69
C PRO A 93 -15.59 1.82 0.25
N GLY A 94 -16.34 1.32 -0.74
CA GLY A 94 -16.07 1.52 -2.17
C GLY A 94 -14.81 0.83 -2.69
N ARG A 95 -14.23 -0.11 -1.92
CA ARG A 95 -13.04 -0.86 -2.30
C ARG A 95 -13.24 -2.35 -2.11
N GLU A 96 -12.54 -3.14 -2.90
CA GLU A 96 -12.49 -4.59 -2.78
C GLU A 96 -11.09 -5.06 -2.42
N ARG A 97 -11.04 -6.22 -1.75
CA ARG A 97 -9.79 -6.85 -1.35
C ARG A 97 -9.21 -7.60 -2.54
N ALA A 98 -8.04 -7.16 -3.00
CA ALA A 98 -7.28 -7.82 -4.05
C ALA A 98 -5.91 -8.26 -3.52
N ARG A 99 -5.19 -9.04 -4.33
CA ARG A 99 -3.77 -9.32 -4.13
C ARG A 99 -2.97 -8.50 -5.13
N CYS A 100 -1.81 -8.02 -4.70
CA CYS A 100 -0.87 -7.40 -5.61
C CYS A 100 -0.30 -8.45 -6.57
N ASP A 101 -0.37 -8.22 -7.87
CA ASP A 101 0.12 -9.14 -8.90
C ASP A 101 1.65 -9.26 -8.95
N VAL A 102 2.36 -8.39 -8.23
CA VAL A 102 3.83 -8.39 -8.14
C VAL A 102 4.30 -9.16 -6.89
N CYS A 103 3.84 -8.75 -5.70
CA CYS A 103 4.36 -9.29 -4.43
C CYS A 103 3.36 -10.14 -3.63
N GLY A 104 2.14 -10.34 -4.13
CA GLY A 104 1.10 -11.16 -3.50
C GLY A 104 0.47 -10.56 -2.22
N SER A 105 0.97 -9.41 -1.74
CA SER A 105 0.44 -8.72 -0.55
C SER A 105 -1.00 -8.25 -0.77
N VAL A 106 -1.77 -8.18 0.33
CA VAL A 106 -3.15 -7.68 0.28
C VAL A 106 -3.14 -6.18 -0.03
N THR A 107 -3.93 -5.80 -1.03
CA THR A 107 -4.22 -4.41 -1.40
C THR A 107 -5.73 -4.20 -1.54
N PHE A 108 -6.13 -2.94 -1.68
CA PHE A 108 -7.52 -2.55 -1.85
C PHE A 108 -7.66 -1.76 -3.13
N VAL A 109 -8.54 -2.21 -4.02
CA VAL A 109 -8.75 -1.66 -5.38
C VAL A 109 -10.18 -1.18 -5.53
N ARG A 110 -10.50 -0.41 -6.57
CA ARG A 110 -11.91 -0.17 -6.90
C ARG A 110 -12.55 -1.47 -7.38
N GLY A 111 -13.86 -1.64 -7.14
CA GLY A 111 -14.56 -2.87 -7.55
C GLY A 111 -14.62 -3.08 -9.07
N ASP A 112 -14.47 -2.02 -9.86
CA ASP A 112 -14.43 -2.04 -11.32
C ASP A 112 -13.00 -2.02 -11.90
N GLU A 113 -11.99 -2.01 -11.03
CA GLU A 113 -10.59 -1.99 -11.46
C GLU A 113 -10.23 -3.35 -12.07
N SER A 114 -9.65 -3.35 -13.27
CA SER A 114 -9.11 -4.57 -13.87
C SER A 114 -7.65 -4.78 -13.47
N PRO A 115 -7.16 -6.04 -13.38
CA PRO A 115 -5.74 -6.31 -13.20
C PRO A 115 -4.86 -5.65 -14.29
N PRO A 116 -3.58 -5.34 -14.02
CA PRO A 116 -2.85 -5.72 -12.82
C PRO A 116 -3.08 -4.79 -11.61
N HIS A 117 -3.41 -5.38 -10.47
CA HIS A 117 -3.52 -4.72 -9.17
C HIS A 117 -2.15 -4.58 -8.51
N ARG A 118 -1.81 -3.37 -8.10
CA ARG A 118 -0.54 -3.08 -7.43
C ARG A 118 -0.80 -2.55 -6.03
N CYS A 119 -0.06 -3.05 -5.05
CA CYS A 119 -0.05 -2.42 -3.73
C CYS A 119 0.78 -1.13 -3.79
N ARG A 120 0.60 -0.24 -2.81
CA ARG A 120 1.37 1.01 -2.72
C ARG A 120 2.89 0.84 -2.82
N ARG A 121 3.46 -0.32 -2.45
CA ARG A 121 4.90 -0.57 -2.62
C ARG A 121 5.28 -0.83 -4.08
N CYS A 122 4.41 -1.52 -4.82
CA CYS A 122 4.65 -1.96 -6.20
C CYS A 122 4.03 -1.03 -7.25
N GLU A 123 3.19 -0.07 -6.83
CA GLU A 123 2.66 0.99 -7.68
C GLU A 123 3.68 2.13 -7.78
N LEU A 124 4.64 1.97 -8.69
CA LEU A 124 5.65 2.99 -8.96
C LEU A 124 5.13 3.99 -9.98
N VAL A 125 5.39 5.27 -9.76
CA VAL A 125 5.07 6.37 -10.67
C VAL A 125 6.33 7.13 -11.09
N PRO A 126 6.33 7.80 -12.24
CA PRO A 126 7.43 8.67 -12.64
C PRO A 126 7.82 9.65 -11.51
N GLY A 127 9.12 9.76 -11.23
CA GLY A 127 9.66 10.60 -10.16
C GLY A 127 9.89 9.89 -8.82
N ASP A 128 9.32 8.69 -8.61
CA ASP A 128 9.61 7.88 -7.43
C ASP A 128 11.11 7.56 -7.35
N VAL A 129 11.69 7.65 -6.14
CA VAL A 129 13.04 7.18 -5.88
C VAL A 129 12.98 5.73 -5.41
N VAL A 130 13.73 4.89 -6.07
CA VAL A 130 13.81 3.44 -5.81
C VAL A 130 15.25 3.02 -5.59
N LEU A 131 15.43 1.92 -4.86
CA LEU A 131 16.70 1.27 -4.63
C LEU A 131 16.81 0.04 -5.54
N ASP A 132 17.85 -0.04 -6.34
CA ASP A 132 18.19 -1.28 -7.04
C ASP A 132 18.77 -2.27 -6.03
N ARG A 133 18.08 -3.40 -5.82
CA ARG A 133 18.47 -4.44 -4.87
C ARG A 133 19.82 -5.09 -5.20
N GLU A 134 20.21 -5.13 -6.47
CA GLU A 134 21.47 -5.75 -6.89
C GLU A 134 22.69 -4.85 -6.63
N THR A 135 22.50 -3.53 -6.69
CA THR A 135 23.61 -2.58 -6.59
C THR A 135 23.57 -1.71 -5.34
N GLY A 136 22.44 -1.68 -4.62
CA GLY A 136 22.18 -0.76 -3.51
C GLY A 136 22.15 0.71 -3.94
N LYS A 137 22.07 1.00 -5.24
CA LYS A 137 22.07 2.38 -5.76
C LYS A 137 20.66 2.90 -5.95
N ARG A 138 20.50 4.20 -5.82
CA ARG A 138 19.22 4.89 -6.00
C ARG A 138 19.00 5.28 -7.45
N LEU A 139 17.78 5.05 -7.92
CA LEU A 139 17.30 5.41 -9.24
C LEU A 139 16.04 6.24 -9.12
N VAL A 140 15.75 6.97 -10.19
CA VAL A 140 14.51 7.69 -10.38
C VAL A 140 13.71 6.94 -11.42
N VAL A 141 12.48 6.57 -11.08
CA VAL A 141 11.54 5.97 -12.03
C VAL A 141 11.23 6.99 -13.12
N ALA A 142 11.44 6.61 -14.37
CA ALA A 142 11.06 7.41 -15.53
C ALA A 142 9.66 7.00 -16.01
N ARG A 143 9.37 5.70 -16.05
CA ARG A 143 8.04 5.14 -16.37
C ARG A 143 7.97 3.67 -15.99
N VAL A 144 6.76 3.18 -15.76
CA VAL A 144 6.44 1.75 -15.70
C VAL A 144 5.77 1.37 -17.01
N LEU A 145 6.22 0.28 -17.61
CA LEU A 145 5.70 -0.27 -18.86
C LEU A 145 4.77 -1.44 -18.55
N ASP A 146 3.80 -1.65 -19.44
CA ASP A 146 2.92 -2.83 -19.39
C ASP A 146 3.56 -4.07 -20.02
N GLU A 147 4.70 -3.90 -20.71
CA GLU A 147 5.52 -4.99 -21.24
C GLU A 147 6.13 -5.83 -20.11
N ARG A 148 6.19 -7.14 -20.34
CA ARG A 148 6.86 -8.07 -19.42
C ARG A 148 8.37 -8.11 -19.65
N ALA A 149 9.11 -8.49 -18.63
CA ALA A 149 10.56 -8.58 -18.70
C ALA A 149 11.05 -9.59 -19.75
N ASP A 150 10.29 -10.65 -20.03
CA ASP A 150 10.55 -11.65 -21.08
C ASP A 150 10.19 -11.18 -22.50
N GLU A 151 9.53 -10.04 -22.64
CA GLU A 151 9.15 -9.47 -23.94
C GLU A 151 10.02 -8.27 -24.32
N ARG A 152 10.43 -7.47 -23.33
CA ARG A 152 11.20 -6.25 -23.57
C ARG A 152 12.66 -6.59 -23.87
N VAL A 153 13.08 -6.31 -25.10
CA VAL A 153 14.49 -6.44 -25.53
C VAL A 153 15.31 -5.20 -25.16
N ILE A 154 16.50 -5.41 -24.60
CA ILE A 154 17.51 -4.39 -24.36
C ILE A 154 18.33 -4.20 -25.64
N GLU A 155 18.11 -3.10 -26.35
CA GLU A 155 18.73 -2.85 -27.68
C GLU A 155 20.26 -2.99 -27.69
N ALA A 156 20.93 -2.65 -26.59
CA ALA A 156 22.39 -2.69 -26.50
C ALA A 156 22.98 -4.11 -26.47
N THR A 157 22.22 -5.11 -26.00
CA THR A 157 22.68 -6.51 -25.90
C THR A 157 21.91 -7.46 -26.80
N GLY A 158 20.68 -7.10 -27.19
CA GLY A 158 19.77 -7.96 -27.94
C GLY A 158 19.05 -9.00 -27.07
N GLU A 159 19.33 -9.04 -25.77
CA GLU A 159 18.69 -9.93 -24.79
C GLU A 159 17.45 -9.28 -24.21
N THR A 160 16.52 -10.10 -23.70
CA THR A 160 15.37 -9.56 -22.96
C THR A 160 15.80 -9.01 -21.60
N VAL A 161 14.95 -8.19 -20.98
CA VAL A 161 15.17 -7.72 -19.60
C VAL A 161 15.26 -8.90 -18.64
N ALA A 162 14.46 -9.96 -18.84
CA ALA A 162 14.48 -11.15 -18.00
C ALA A 162 15.78 -11.97 -18.16
N GLU A 163 16.33 -12.08 -19.37
CA GLU A 163 17.52 -12.89 -19.66
C GLU A 163 18.84 -12.17 -19.33
N TYR A 164 18.80 -10.86 -19.11
CA TYR A 164 20.01 -10.12 -18.78
C TYR A 164 20.61 -10.62 -17.46
N GLU A 165 21.89 -10.99 -17.45
CA GLU A 165 22.59 -11.69 -16.36
C GLU A 165 22.34 -11.15 -14.94
N ARG A 166 22.14 -9.82 -14.78
CA ARG A 166 21.89 -9.20 -13.46
C ARG A 166 20.44 -9.28 -13.02
N ASN A 167 19.56 -9.88 -13.81
CA ASN A 167 18.15 -10.05 -13.52
C ASN A 167 17.80 -11.52 -13.25
N ASP A 168 18.81 -12.39 -13.16
CA ASP A 168 18.64 -13.77 -12.71
C ASP A 168 17.91 -13.82 -11.36
N GLY A 169 16.83 -14.62 -11.30
CA GLY A 169 16.01 -14.78 -10.09
C GLY A 169 14.83 -13.83 -9.97
N TYR A 170 14.66 -12.86 -10.87
CA TYR A 170 13.44 -12.06 -10.98
C TYR A 170 12.42 -12.71 -11.92
N PRO A 171 11.10 -12.55 -11.69
CA PRO A 171 10.10 -13.20 -12.53
C PRO A 171 10.17 -12.73 -13.99
N ALA A 172 10.14 -13.67 -14.93
CA ALA A 172 10.17 -13.37 -16.36
C ALA A 172 8.95 -12.52 -16.80
N GLY A 173 7.80 -12.75 -16.18
CA GLY A 173 6.58 -11.98 -16.43
C GLY A 173 6.48 -10.64 -15.70
N ASP A 174 7.54 -10.22 -14.99
CA ASP A 174 7.50 -9.01 -14.17
C ASP A 174 7.42 -7.77 -15.07
N PRO A 175 6.56 -6.78 -14.75
CA PRO A 175 6.46 -5.55 -15.53
C PRO A 175 7.79 -4.80 -15.57
N VAL A 176 8.09 -4.16 -16.70
CA VAL A 176 9.35 -3.44 -16.87
C VAL A 176 9.25 -2.01 -16.33
N VAL A 177 10.26 -1.60 -15.57
CA VAL A 177 10.45 -0.22 -15.12
C VAL A 177 11.64 0.39 -15.83
N GLU A 178 11.41 1.51 -16.51
CA GLU A 178 12.51 2.35 -16.97
C GLU A 178 12.90 3.34 -15.88
N ALA A 179 14.18 3.33 -15.51
CA ALA A 179 14.71 4.20 -14.47
C ALA A 179 16.09 4.75 -14.84
N THR A 180 16.52 5.77 -14.11
CA THR A 180 17.79 6.46 -14.31
C THR A 180 18.50 6.57 -12.98
N TYR A 181 19.79 6.23 -12.92
CA TYR A 181 20.56 6.40 -11.68
C TYR A 181 20.65 7.87 -11.27
N LEU A 182 20.47 8.15 -9.98
CA LEU A 182 20.60 9.52 -9.46
C LEU A 182 21.99 10.13 -9.70
N SER A 183 23.04 9.30 -9.74
CA SER A 183 24.40 9.71 -10.08
C SER A 183 24.49 10.34 -11.47
N ASP A 184 23.69 9.83 -12.41
CA ASP A 184 23.81 10.18 -13.82
C ASP A 184 23.08 11.49 -14.15
N ARG A 185 22.22 11.97 -13.25
CA ARG A 185 21.54 13.27 -13.38
C ARG A 185 22.39 14.45 -12.91
N ARG A 186 23.50 14.23 -12.19
CA ARG A 186 24.39 15.30 -11.71
C ARG A 186 25.39 15.80 -12.77
N GLY A 187 25.43 15.20 -13.96
CA GLY A 187 26.34 15.59 -15.05
C GLY A 187 25.63 16.22 -16.26
N SER A 188 26.37 16.93 -17.11
CA SER A 188 25.88 17.56 -18.35
C SER A 188 25.54 16.59 -19.49
N LYS A 189 25.52 15.27 -19.23
CA LYS A 189 25.20 14.25 -20.24
C LYS A 189 23.71 13.89 -20.16
N PRO A 190 23.07 13.51 -21.29
CA PRO A 190 21.73 12.96 -21.25
C PRO A 190 21.73 11.73 -20.34
N SER A 191 20.85 11.74 -19.35
CA SER A 191 20.83 10.70 -18.33
C SER A 191 20.37 9.39 -18.95
N ARG A 192 21.22 8.35 -18.88
CA ARG A 192 20.94 7.05 -19.51
C ARG A 192 19.75 6.38 -18.83
N ARG A 193 18.81 5.88 -19.64
CA ARG A 193 17.69 5.07 -19.16
C ARG A 193 18.08 3.60 -19.17
N TYR A 194 17.64 2.90 -18.14
CA TYR A 194 17.87 1.48 -17.93
C TYR A 194 16.51 0.82 -17.67
N ALA A 195 16.35 -0.41 -18.14
CA ALA A 195 15.13 -1.20 -17.95
C ALA A 195 15.39 -2.29 -16.89
N PHE A 196 14.46 -2.45 -15.97
CA PHE A 196 14.56 -3.40 -14.86
C PHE A 196 13.23 -4.15 -14.66
N PRO A 197 13.25 -5.40 -14.18
CA PRO A 197 12.07 -6.03 -13.57
C PRO A 197 11.60 -5.19 -12.38
N LEU A 198 10.30 -4.94 -12.24
CA LEU A 198 9.77 -4.10 -11.17
C LEU A 198 10.11 -4.60 -9.76
N SER A 199 10.07 -5.91 -9.53
CA SER A 199 10.38 -6.56 -8.26
C SER A 199 11.86 -6.47 -7.83
N ARG A 200 12.75 -6.04 -8.75
CA ARG A 200 14.15 -5.67 -8.45
C ARG A 200 14.27 -4.32 -7.75
N LEU A 201 13.26 -3.46 -7.89
CA LEU A 201 13.31 -2.10 -7.39
C LEU A 201 12.52 -1.98 -6.08
N ASP A 202 13.23 -1.65 -5.01
CA ASP A 202 12.61 -1.35 -3.73
C ASP A 202 12.21 0.11 -3.64
N ARG A 203 10.91 0.37 -3.41
CA ARG A 203 10.42 1.73 -3.18
C ARG A 203 11.06 2.31 -1.91
N THR A 204 11.48 3.57 -2.01
CA THR A 204 11.88 4.37 -0.85
C THR A 204 10.78 5.38 -0.51
N ASP A 205 10.75 5.89 0.73
CA ASP A 205 9.83 6.99 1.09
C ASP A 205 10.28 8.34 0.50
N GLU A 206 11.41 8.38 -0.22
CA GLU A 206 11.92 9.55 -0.91
C GLU A 206 11.20 9.73 -2.27
N GLN A 207 10.80 10.95 -2.58
CA GLN A 207 10.32 11.36 -3.90
C GLN A 207 11.12 12.54 -4.38
N LEU A 208 11.44 12.59 -5.68
CA LEU A 208 11.97 13.80 -6.28
C LEU A 208 10.83 14.78 -6.53
N VAL A 209 10.94 15.96 -5.93
CA VAL A 209 10.07 17.11 -6.22
C VAL A 209 10.85 18.01 -7.17
N GLU A 210 10.26 18.31 -8.33
CA GLU A 210 10.80 19.30 -9.29
C GLU A 210 10.71 20.73 -8.73
#